data_AF-A0A6N7W0L3-F1
#
_entry.id   AF-A0A6N7W0L3-F1
#
_cell.length_a   1.000
_cell.length_b   1.000
_cell.length_c   1.000
_cell.angle_alpha   90.00
_cell.angle_beta   90.00
_cell.angle_gamma   90.00
#
_symmetry.space_group_name_H-M   'P 1'
#
loop_
_entity.id
_entity.type
_entity.pdbx_description
1 polymer ?
#
loop_
_entity_poly.entity_id
_entity_poly.type
_entity_poly.pdbx_seq_one_letter_code
_entity_poly.pdbx_strand_id
1 'polypeptide(L)'
;MRMTTAIIIKFLTARTKKGVYQKLSLKVAERLVPHVTDAITEEMKLGRLTAVEDPETVASFCVYGQLGILFREDISGLQKAERIRKFVAGQIR
;
A
#
# COMPACT_ATOMS: atom_id res chain seq x y z
N MET A 1 -9.18 -8.97 -5.50
CA MET A 1 -8.63 -7.93 -4.59
C MET A 1 -7.86 -8.45 -3.34
N ARG A 2 -7.82 -9.76 -3.01
CA ARG A 2 -7.15 -10.25 -1.77
C ARG A 2 -5.70 -10.78 -1.93
N MET A 3 -5.23 -11.00 -3.16
CA MET A 3 -3.93 -11.67 -3.40
C MET A 3 -2.76 -10.68 -3.58
N THR A 4 -3.02 -9.50 -4.15
CA THR A 4 -2.01 -8.48 -4.46
C THR A 4 -1.40 -7.86 -3.20
N THR A 5 -2.23 -7.52 -2.22
CA THR A 5 -1.81 -6.90 -0.95
C THR A 5 -0.88 -7.80 -0.13
N ALA A 6 -1.10 -9.11 -0.14
CA ALA A 6 -0.30 -10.06 0.63
C ALA A 6 1.13 -10.22 0.06
N ILE A 7 1.27 -10.19 -1.27
CA ILE A 7 2.56 -10.30 -1.97
C ILE A 7 3.40 -9.05 -1.70
N ILE A 8 2.78 -7.87 -1.75
CA ILE A 8 3.44 -6.58 -1.47
C ILE A 8 3.95 -6.55 -0.02
N ILE A 9 3.14 -6.95 0.96
CA ILE A 9 3.54 -7.00 2.38
C ILE A 9 4.73 -7.95 2.60
N LYS A 10 4.74 -9.12 1.94
CA LYS A 10 5.82 -10.10 2.06
C LYS A 10 7.13 -9.59 1.46
N PHE A 11 7.06 -8.92 0.30
CA PHE A 11 8.24 -8.31 -0.34
C PHE A 11 8.79 -7.15 0.49
N LEU A 12 7.89 -6.35 1.04
CA LEU A 12 8.19 -5.26 1.95
C LEU A 12 8.55 -5.74 3.37
N THR A 13 8.80 -7.01 3.69
CA THR A 13 9.20 -7.40 5.07
C THR A 13 10.46 -8.27 5.13
N ALA A 14 11.09 -8.55 3.99
CA ALA A 14 12.34 -9.28 3.91
C ALA A 14 13.51 -8.47 4.52
N ARG A 15 14.13 -9.01 5.57
CA ARG A 15 15.19 -8.36 6.38
C ARG A 15 16.42 -8.06 5.53
N THR A 16 16.66 -6.78 5.25
CA THR A 16 17.93 -6.25 4.71
C THR A 16 18.41 -5.11 5.60
N LYS A 17 19.68 -4.66 5.45
CA LYS A 17 20.22 -3.49 6.19
C LYS A 17 19.19 -2.34 6.09
N LYS A 18 18.82 -1.72 7.22
CA LYS A 18 17.69 -0.77 7.37
C LYS A 18 17.58 0.25 6.22
N GLY A 19 18.70 0.85 5.81
CA GLY A 19 18.72 1.80 4.69
C GLY A 19 18.49 1.18 3.30
N VAL A 20 18.94 -0.05 3.08
CA VAL A 20 18.69 -0.81 1.83
C VAL A 20 17.22 -1.20 1.74
N TYR A 21 16.65 -1.68 2.84
CA TYR A 21 15.24 -2.05 2.94
C TYR A 21 14.31 -0.88 2.65
N GLN A 22 14.56 0.29 3.24
CA GLN A 22 13.74 1.49 3.03
C GLN A 22 13.85 1.99 1.58
N LYS A 23 15.08 2.06 1.03
CA LYS A 23 15.30 2.44 -0.37
C LYS A 23 14.61 1.47 -1.34
N LEU A 24 14.69 0.17 -1.09
CA LEU A 24 14.00 -0.83 -1.89
C LEU A 24 12.48 -0.69 -1.79
N SER A 25 11.96 -0.47 -0.59
CA SER A 25 10.53 -0.25 -0.35
C SER A 25 10.00 0.98 -1.10
N LEU A 26 10.78 2.07 -1.14
CA LEU A 26 10.45 3.25 -1.93
C LEU A 26 10.45 2.95 -3.45
N LYS A 27 11.43 2.18 -3.95
CA LYS A 27 11.46 1.78 -5.36
C LYS A 27 10.36 0.80 -5.75
N VAL A 28 9.90 -0.02 -4.82
CA VAL A 28 8.71 -0.87 -5.01
C VAL A 28 7.47 0.01 -5.03
N ALA A 29 7.33 0.96 -4.11
CA ALA A 29 6.22 1.90 -4.07
C ALA A 29 6.10 2.69 -5.38
N GLU A 30 7.19 3.28 -5.87
CA GLU A 30 7.25 4.01 -7.14
C GLU A 30 6.73 3.19 -8.33
N ARG A 31 7.09 1.90 -8.40
CA ARG A 31 6.59 0.99 -9.45
C ARG A 31 5.14 0.56 -9.24
N LEU A 32 4.67 0.56 -8.01
CA LEU A 32 3.34 0.07 -7.67
C LEU A 32 2.26 1.14 -7.87
N VAL A 33 2.60 2.42 -7.73
CA VAL A 33 1.65 3.53 -7.89
C VAL A 33 0.88 3.44 -9.21
N PRO A 34 1.51 3.33 -10.41
CA PRO A 34 0.77 3.25 -11.67
C PRO A 34 -0.22 2.09 -11.72
N HIS A 35 0.15 0.91 -11.21
CA HIS A 35 -0.74 -0.25 -11.18
C HIS A 35 -1.95 -0.06 -10.25
N VAL A 36 -1.76 0.65 -9.14
CA VAL A 36 -2.86 0.99 -8.23
C VAL A 36 -3.75 2.07 -8.83
N THR A 37 -3.17 3.06 -9.52
CA THR A 37 -3.90 4.07 -10.30
C THR A 37 -4.78 3.42 -11.35
N ASP A 38 -4.25 2.48 -12.12
CA ASP A 38 -5.01 1.72 -13.13
C ASP A 38 -6.17 0.96 -12.48
N ALA A 39 -5.89 0.26 -11.37
CA ALA A 39 -6.92 -0.49 -10.66
C ALA A 39 -8.05 0.41 -10.14
N ILE A 40 -7.72 1.57 -9.56
CA ILE A 40 -8.71 2.56 -9.11
C ILE A 40 -9.52 3.08 -10.30
N THR A 41 -8.86 3.41 -11.41
CA THR A 41 -9.49 3.92 -12.63
C THR A 41 -10.48 2.91 -13.21
N GLU A 42 -10.15 1.62 -13.22
CA GLU A 42 -11.07 0.57 -13.67
C GLU A 42 -12.30 0.44 -12.76
N GLU A 43 -12.13 0.52 -11.43
CA GLU A 43 -13.26 0.53 -10.50
C GLU A 43 -14.17 1.75 -10.68
N MET A 44 -13.59 2.92 -11.03
CA MET A 44 -14.35 4.13 -11.37
C MET A 44 -15.15 3.98 -12.66
N LYS A 45 -14.54 3.43 -13.72
CA LYS A 45 -15.23 3.14 -15.00
C LYS A 45 -16.42 2.20 -14.79
N LEU A 46 -16.30 1.26 -13.86
CA LEU A 46 -17.35 0.31 -13.52
C LEU A 46 -18.40 0.89 -12.56
N GLY A 47 -18.28 2.17 -12.19
CA GLY A 47 -19.22 2.88 -11.30
C GLY A 47 -19.19 2.39 -9.86
N ARG A 48 -18.20 1.57 -9.48
CA ARG A 48 -18.07 1.03 -8.12
C ARG A 48 -17.37 1.98 -7.17
N LEU A 49 -16.64 2.94 -7.73
CA LEU A 49 -15.87 3.92 -6.99
C LEU A 49 -16.20 5.30 -7.57
N THR A 50 -17.02 6.07 -6.87
CA THR A 50 -17.61 7.31 -7.40
C THR A 50 -17.11 8.58 -6.71
N ALA A 51 -16.44 8.44 -5.56
CA ALA A 51 -15.97 9.54 -4.72
C ALA A 51 -14.47 9.86 -4.90
N VAL A 52 -13.85 9.43 -6.01
CA VAL A 52 -12.44 9.72 -6.32
C VAL A 52 -12.37 10.63 -7.52
N GLU A 53 -11.76 11.80 -7.33
CA GLU A 53 -11.52 12.79 -8.39
C GLU A 53 -10.16 12.59 -9.06
N ASP A 54 -9.14 12.25 -8.26
CA ASP A 54 -7.77 12.02 -8.73
C ASP A 54 -7.27 10.62 -8.32
N PRO A 55 -7.35 9.64 -9.23
CA PRO A 55 -6.92 8.27 -8.98
C PRO A 55 -5.43 8.15 -8.65
N GLU A 56 -4.58 9.00 -9.23
CA GLU A 56 -3.14 8.97 -9.02
C GLU A 56 -2.78 9.44 -7.61
N THR A 57 -3.42 10.52 -7.15
CA THR A 57 -3.26 10.99 -5.77
C THR A 57 -3.71 9.91 -4.78
N VAL A 58 -4.88 9.30 -4.99
CA VAL A 58 -5.37 8.22 -4.11
C VAL A 58 -4.43 7.01 -4.11
N ALA A 59 -3.94 6.60 -5.27
CA ALA A 59 -2.96 5.52 -5.40
C ALA A 59 -1.67 5.82 -4.64
N SER A 60 -1.15 7.04 -4.80
CA SER A 60 0.06 7.51 -4.12
C SER A 60 -0.09 7.48 -2.61
N PHE A 61 -1.20 7.99 -2.07
CA PHE A 61 -1.49 7.93 -0.63
C PHE A 61 -1.64 6.49 -0.14
N CYS A 62 -2.32 5.63 -0.89
CA CYS A 62 -2.50 4.22 -0.53
C CYS A 62 -1.16 3.48 -0.45
N VAL A 63 -0.28 3.68 -1.42
CA VAL A 63 0.99 2.96 -1.53
C VAL A 63 2.03 3.52 -0.55
N TYR A 64 2.26 4.83 -0.56
CA TYR A 64 3.27 5.44 0.30
C TYR A 64 2.82 5.54 1.77
N GLY A 65 1.53 5.70 2.04
CA GLY A 65 1.00 5.77 3.40
C GLY A 65 1.28 4.51 4.22
N GLN A 66 1.27 3.33 3.59
CA GLN A 66 1.61 2.06 4.25
C GLN A 66 3.06 2.00 4.71
N LEU A 67 3.99 2.69 4.02
CA LEU A 67 5.40 2.73 4.41
C LEU A 67 5.59 3.37 5.79
N GLY A 68 4.74 4.33 6.17
CA GLY A 68 4.78 4.94 7.49
C GLY A 68 4.60 3.93 8.62
N ILE A 69 3.71 2.94 8.45
CA ILE A 69 3.53 1.85 9.42
C ILE A 69 4.64 0.80 9.27
N LEU A 70 5.03 0.46 8.04
CA LEU A 70 6.06 -0.56 7.78
C LEU A 70 7.43 -0.17 8.32
N PHE A 71 7.76 1.11 8.35
CA PHE A 71 9.05 1.63 8.82
C PHE A 71 9.12 1.86 10.34
N ARG A 72 8.01 1.73 11.07
CA ARG A 72 8.02 1.83 12.53
C ARG A 72 8.89 0.74 13.16
N GLU A 73 9.67 1.08 14.17
CA GLU A 73 10.53 0.13 14.88
C GLU A 73 9.99 -0.26 16.25
N ASP A 74 9.02 0.49 16.75
CA ASP A 74 8.37 0.31 18.04
C ASP A 74 7.25 -0.73 18.02
N ILE A 75 6.97 -1.33 16.84
CA ILE A 75 5.92 -2.35 16.66
C ILE A 75 6.41 -3.55 15.86
N SER A 76 5.94 -4.73 16.22
CA SER A 76 6.30 -6.00 15.57
C SER A 76 5.74 -6.10 14.15
N GLY A 77 6.32 -6.99 13.33
CA GLY A 77 5.81 -7.27 11.98
C GLY A 77 4.32 -7.67 11.95
N LEU A 78 3.88 -8.44 12.95
CA LEU A 78 2.47 -8.84 13.07
C LEU A 78 1.57 -7.63 13.39
N GLN A 79 2.01 -6.74 14.28
CA GLN A 79 1.27 -5.52 14.62
C GLN A 79 1.19 -4.56 13.43
N LYS A 80 2.25 -4.46 12.61
CA LYS A 80 2.25 -3.68 11.36
C LYS A 80 1.19 -4.20 10.40
N ALA A 81 1.21 -5.51 10.11
CA ALA A 81 0.27 -6.14 9.20
C ALA A 81 -1.18 -5.97 9.67
N GLU A 82 -1.43 -6.14 10.98
CA GLU A 82 -2.76 -5.98 11.56
C GLU A 82 -3.30 -4.54 11.44
N ARG A 83 -2.45 -3.52 11.70
CA ARG A 83 -2.86 -2.12 11.58
C ARG A 83 -3.16 -1.73 10.13
N ILE A 84 -2.31 -2.14 9.18
CA ILE A 84 -2.53 -1.89 7.74
C ILE A 84 -3.84 -2.54 7.29
N ARG A 85 -4.06 -3.81 7.67
CA ARG A 85 -5.29 -4.53 7.33
C ARG A 85 -6.54 -3.86 7.91
N LYS A 86 -6.50 -3.46 9.19
CA LYS A 86 -7.62 -2.75 9.84
C LYS A 86 -7.93 -1.43 9.16
N PHE A 87 -6.91 -0.66 8.79
CA PHE A 87 -7.10 0.60 8.08
C PHE A 87 -7.78 0.40 6.72
N VAL A 88 -7.24 -0.51 5.90
CA VAL A 88 -7.79 -0.81 4.57
C VAL A 88 -9.21 -1.39 4.66
N ALA A 89 -9.50 -2.25 5.64
CA ALA A 89 -10.82 -2.87 5.77
C ALA A 89 -11.88 -1.96 6.43
N GLY A 90 -11.45 -1.01 7.26
CA GLY A 90 -12.34 -0.24 8.13
C GLY A 90 -12.53 1.22 7.73
N GLN A 91 -11.59 1.84 7.03
CA GLN A 91 -11.60 3.28 6.75
C GLN A 91 -11.58 3.64 5.26
N ILE A 92 -11.26 2.68 4.38
CA ILE A 92 -11.43 2.80 2.94
C ILE A 92 -12.62 1.90 2.56
N ARG A 93 -13.80 2.50 2.42
CA ARG A 93 -15.01 1.85 1.90
C ARG A 93 -15.45 2.56 0.64
#